data_AF-A0A075HR75-F1
#
_entry.id   AF-A0A075HR75-F1
#
_cell.length_a   1.000
_cell.length_b   1.000
_cell.length_c   1.000
_cell.angle_alpha   90.00
_cell.angle_beta   90.00
_cell.angle_gamma   90.00
#
_symmetry.space_group_name_H-M   'P 1'
#
loop_
_entity.id
_entity.type
_entity.pdbx_description
1 polymer ?
#
loop_
_entity_poly.entity_id
_entity_poly.type
_entity_poly.pdbx_seq_one_letter_code
_entity_poly.pdbx_strand_id
1 'polypeptide(L)'
;MGETEVLEKYKPNFEEWINQFNEWQTRIGFDTAWLGDYRFEIKFDWDSAGDTIEFGDFEGMPKWDRRMQIPQQSVRDAIISMISVQGDTEFGSVEQQWHLLDSAPTEYDRKSAMRIMCEEQRHGWQMAYVLCNYFGDQGIREAQKLLERNSAANPIRGESDRPRLLGSFNEPIDNWLDFFCFTHFIDRDGKFQLKMLSTSSFKPLAASMGPMLKEESFHLGTGANGLRRIVKQGVIPVALLQKYMNKWVSTGLDLFGVDESTSAQWAYVYGIKGRYDERESSIPADREHLNEESRMHYFDELSKEMERINKGRHEGQPELFIPSDNFNRGVGKFVEIRTTVHGEPFEGDDKAWDQYLHDNLPNEEDVAELNEYFKQEWIQYREWKD
;
A
#
# COMPACT_ATOMS: atom_id res chain seq x y z
N MET A 1 5.82 19.69 14.22
CA MET A 1 4.76 18.67 14.03
C MET A 1 3.50 19.27 14.59
N GLY A 2 2.43 19.35 13.80
CA GLY A 2 1.12 19.79 14.26
C GLY A 2 0.55 18.86 15.33
N GLU A 3 -0.40 19.37 16.10
CA GLU A 3 -1.11 18.59 17.11
C GLU A 3 -2.09 17.63 16.40
N THR A 4 -2.05 16.34 16.72
CA THR A 4 -2.98 15.36 16.16
C THR A 4 -4.25 15.35 17.00
N GLU A 5 -5.36 15.78 16.43
CA GLU A 5 -6.68 15.69 17.06
C GLU A 5 -7.19 14.25 16.98
N VAL A 6 -7.64 13.70 18.12
CA VAL A 6 -8.34 12.41 18.22
C VAL A 6 -9.80 12.67 18.53
N LEU A 7 -10.73 12.17 17.72
CA LEU A 7 -12.16 12.36 17.98
C LEU A 7 -12.67 11.43 19.08
N GLU A 8 -13.33 11.99 20.09
CA GLU A 8 -13.89 11.25 21.23
C GLU A 8 -15.29 10.68 20.98
N LYS A 9 -16.05 11.24 20.02
CA LYS A 9 -17.45 10.84 19.73
C LYS A 9 -17.72 10.79 18.24
N TYR A 10 -18.45 9.76 17.83
CA TYR A 10 -18.85 9.54 16.44
C TYR A 10 -20.24 10.11 16.14
N LYS A 11 -20.50 10.38 14.86
CA LYS A 11 -21.83 10.79 14.39
C LYS A 11 -22.68 9.54 14.13
N PRO A 12 -24.03 9.62 14.26
CA PRO A 12 -24.91 8.45 14.10
C PRO A 12 -24.72 7.68 12.79
N ASN A 13 -24.47 8.39 11.67
CA ASN A 13 -24.25 7.76 10.37
C ASN A 13 -23.02 6.85 10.31
N PHE A 14 -22.04 7.06 11.20
CA PHE A 14 -20.85 6.22 11.28
C PHE A 14 -21.05 5.05 12.24
N GLU A 15 -21.87 5.19 13.29
CA GLU A 15 -22.16 4.13 14.26
C GLU A 15 -22.74 2.87 13.58
N GLU A 16 -23.61 3.05 12.59
CA GLU A 16 -24.14 1.91 11.83
C GLU A 16 -23.06 1.21 10.99
N TRP A 17 -22.14 1.97 10.40
CA TRP A 17 -21.02 1.40 9.66
C TRP A 17 -20.05 0.64 10.58
N ILE A 18 -19.88 1.07 11.84
CA ILE A 18 -19.08 0.36 12.85
C ILE A 18 -19.62 -1.06 13.10
N ASN A 19 -20.94 -1.22 13.15
CA ASN A 19 -21.54 -2.56 13.31
C ASN A 19 -21.16 -3.47 12.13
N GLN A 20 -21.24 -2.94 10.90
CA GLN A 20 -20.87 -3.67 9.69
C GLN A 20 -19.37 -3.98 9.65
N PHE A 21 -18.52 -3.09 10.17
CA PHE A 21 -17.09 -3.33 10.28
C PHE A 21 -16.77 -4.52 11.21
N ASN A 22 -17.44 -4.60 12.37
CA ASN A 22 -17.27 -5.73 13.29
C ASN A 22 -17.71 -7.06 12.65
N GLU A 23 -18.80 -7.04 11.87
CA GLU A 23 -19.24 -8.19 11.09
C GLU A 23 -18.23 -8.56 10.00
N TRP A 24 -17.65 -7.56 9.32
CA TRP A 24 -16.60 -7.76 8.31
C TRP A 24 -15.37 -8.45 8.91
N GLN A 25 -14.86 -8.02 10.06
CA GLN A 25 -13.72 -8.68 10.73
C GLN A 25 -13.97 -10.18 10.93
N THR A 26 -15.16 -10.53 11.42
CA THR A 26 -15.55 -11.93 11.62
C THR A 26 -15.64 -12.67 10.28
N ARG A 27 -16.22 -12.05 9.25
CA ARG A 27 -16.40 -12.66 7.92
C ARG A 27 -15.08 -12.93 7.22
N ILE A 28 -14.08 -12.05 7.36
CA ILE A 28 -12.78 -12.21 6.70
C ILE A 28 -11.83 -13.18 7.42
N GLY A 29 -12.19 -13.63 8.63
CA GLY A 29 -11.39 -14.57 9.42
C GLY A 29 -10.49 -13.89 10.45
N PHE A 30 -10.62 -12.58 10.63
CA PHE A 30 -9.83 -11.84 11.59
C PHE A 30 -10.36 -12.06 13.01
N ASP A 31 -9.55 -12.65 13.88
CA ASP A 31 -9.91 -12.83 15.29
C ASP A 31 -9.76 -11.49 16.04
N THR A 32 -10.91 -10.90 16.40
CA THR A 32 -10.97 -9.65 17.16
C THR A 32 -10.25 -9.69 18.51
N ALA A 33 -9.97 -10.88 19.07
CA ALA A 33 -9.16 -11.02 20.27
C ALA A 33 -7.72 -10.51 20.08
N TRP A 34 -7.19 -10.53 18.83
CA TRP A 34 -5.88 -9.99 18.51
C TRP A 34 -5.77 -8.47 18.69
N LEU A 35 -6.89 -7.75 18.67
CA LEU A 35 -6.89 -6.31 18.93
C LEU A 35 -6.43 -6.00 20.36
N GLY A 36 -6.70 -6.87 21.33
CA GLY A 36 -6.45 -6.61 22.74
C GLY A 36 -7.00 -5.25 23.19
N ASP A 37 -6.11 -4.37 23.66
CA ASP A 37 -6.46 -3.03 24.12
C ASP A 37 -6.43 -1.96 23.01
N TYR A 38 -6.16 -2.34 21.76
CA TYR A 38 -6.18 -1.42 20.63
C TYR A 38 -7.58 -0.82 20.44
N ARG A 39 -7.62 0.47 20.11
CA ARG A 39 -8.87 1.21 19.85
C ARG A 39 -8.74 1.90 18.49
N PHE A 40 -9.77 1.74 17.66
CA PHE A 40 -9.85 2.45 16.39
C PHE A 40 -10.18 3.91 16.66
N GLU A 41 -9.26 4.78 16.26
CA GLU A 41 -9.32 6.22 16.48
C GLU A 41 -9.34 6.98 15.15
N ILE A 42 -10.17 8.02 15.10
CA ILE A 42 -10.14 9.01 14.03
C ILE A 42 -9.15 10.10 14.40
N LYS A 43 -8.16 10.31 13.52
CA LYS A 43 -7.04 11.21 13.72
C LYS A 43 -6.97 12.24 12.59
N PHE A 44 -6.84 13.52 12.96
CA PHE A 44 -6.60 14.60 12.01
C PHE A 44 -5.38 15.44 12.42
N ASP A 45 -4.57 15.83 11.45
CA ASP A 45 -3.53 16.85 11.58
C ASP A 45 -3.93 18.06 10.72
N TRP A 46 -4.79 18.91 11.28
CA TRP A 46 -5.34 20.08 10.59
C TRP A 46 -4.29 21.14 10.30
N ASP A 47 -3.29 21.27 11.17
CA ASP A 47 -2.19 22.22 11.01
C ASP A 47 -1.36 21.89 9.77
N SER A 48 -0.95 20.62 9.63
CA SER A 48 -0.17 20.17 8.47
C SER A 48 -0.99 20.18 7.17
N ALA A 49 -2.32 20.03 7.24
CA ALA A 49 -3.19 20.11 6.08
C ALA A 49 -3.27 21.51 5.46
N GLY A 50 -3.07 22.55 6.28
CA GLY A 50 -3.16 23.95 5.89
C GLY A 50 -4.57 24.41 5.51
N ASP A 51 -4.70 25.69 5.18
CA ASP A 51 -5.98 26.33 4.85
C ASP A 51 -6.12 26.72 3.37
N THR A 52 -5.03 26.65 2.60
CA THR A 52 -4.98 27.13 1.21
C THR A 52 -4.69 25.98 0.26
N ILE A 53 -5.40 25.91 -0.87
CA ILE A 53 -5.15 24.95 -1.94
C ILE A 53 -3.79 25.26 -2.57
N GLU A 54 -2.94 24.23 -2.67
CA GLU A 54 -1.50 24.40 -2.92
C GLU A 54 -1.12 24.34 -4.41
N PHE A 55 -1.98 23.77 -5.26
CA PHE A 55 -1.71 23.57 -6.69
C PHE A 55 -3.02 23.41 -7.48
N GLY A 56 -2.90 23.33 -8.81
CA GLY A 56 -4.02 23.16 -9.72
C GLY A 56 -4.77 24.48 -9.98
N ASP A 57 -5.93 24.39 -10.61
CA ASP A 57 -6.66 25.57 -11.09
C ASP A 57 -7.37 26.34 -9.95
N PHE A 58 -7.41 25.76 -8.74
CA PHE A 58 -7.94 26.39 -7.53
C PHE A 58 -6.82 26.86 -6.58
N GLU A 59 -5.55 26.85 -7.01
CA GLU A 59 -4.41 27.30 -6.21
C GLU A 59 -4.66 28.69 -5.60
N GLY A 60 -4.28 28.87 -4.32
CA GLY A 60 -4.44 30.12 -3.59
C GLY A 60 -5.84 30.34 -3.01
N MET A 61 -6.84 29.52 -3.36
CA MET A 61 -8.16 29.54 -2.72
C MET A 61 -8.17 28.79 -1.39
N PRO A 62 -9.15 29.05 -0.49
CA PRO A 62 -9.31 28.24 0.72
C PRO A 62 -9.61 26.76 0.41
N LYS A 63 -8.99 25.84 1.15
CA LYS A 63 -9.34 24.41 1.12
C LYS A 63 -10.79 24.20 1.53
N TRP A 64 -11.40 23.14 1.02
CA TRP A 64 -12.80 22.81 1.31
C TRP A 64 -12.90 21.96 2.57
N ASP A 65 -13.65 22.44 3.57
CA ASP A 65 -13.96 21.71 4.81
C ASP A 65 -15.15 20.76 4.66
N ARG A 66 -16.08 21.06 3.73
CA ARG A 66 -17.35 20.36 3.55
C ARG A 66 -17.72 20.24 2.08
N ARG A 67 -18.48 19.20 1.73
CA ARG A 67 -18.94 18.95 0.35
C ARG A 67 -19.63 20.13 -0.34
N MET A 68 -20.30 20.99 0.42
CA MET A 68 -21.03 22.15 -0.12
C MET A 68 -20.11 23.26 -0.66
N GLN A 69 -18.85 23.30 -0.21
CA GLN A 69 -17.84 24.23 -0.73
C GLN A 69 -17.20 23.72 -2.03
N ILE A 70 -17.33 22.43 -2.34
CA ILE A 70 -16.76 21.82 -3.54
C ILE A 70 -17.62 22.25 -4.76
N PRO A 71 -17.02 22.91 -5.77
CA PRO A 71 -17.76 23.69 -6.77
C PRO A 71 -18.51 22.85 -7.81
N GLN A 72 -18.05 21.63 -8.09
CA GLN A 72 -18.61 20.78 -9.15
C GLN A 72 -18.77 19.32 -8.66
N GLN A 73 -19.75 18.62 -9.23
CA GLN A 73 -20.00 17.22 -8.88
C GLN A 73 -18.82 16.32 -9.29
N SER A 74 -18.19 16.56 -10.44
CA SER A 74 -17.00 15.84 -10.90
C SER A 74 -15.84 15.89 -9.90
N VAL A 75 -15.62 17.05 -9.26
CA VAL A 75 -14.59 17.22 -8.22
C VAL A 75 -14.94 16.41 -6.98
N ARG A 76 -16.22 16.40 -6.57
CA ARG A 76 -16.69 15.58 -5.44
C ARG A 76 -16.50 14.09 -5.72
N ASP A 77 -16.89 13.63 -6.90
CA ASP A 77 -16.77 12.23 -7.29
C ASP A 77 -15.30 11.80 -7.38
N ALA A 78 -14.40 12.68 -7.84
CA ALA A 78 -12.96 12.43 -7.84
C ALA A 78 -12.39 12.31 -6.41
N ILE A 79 -12.78 13.19 -5.48
CA ILE A 79 -12.37 13.09 -4.07
C ILE A 79 -12.89 11.79 -3.43
N ILE A 80 -14.17 11.47 -3.66
CA ILE A 80 -14.78 10.22 -3.17
C ILE A 80 -14.02 9.01 -3.74
N SER A 81 -13.69 9.01 -5.03
CA SER A 81 -12.90 7.95 -5.66
C SER A 81 -11.53 7.77 -5.01
N MET A 82 -10.82 8.86 -4.70
CA MET A 82 -9.51 8.78 -4.03
C MET A 82 -9.63 8.22 -2.61
N ILE A 83 -10.62 8.66 -1.83
CA ILE A 83 -10.89 8.13 -0.49
C ILE A 83 -11.28 6.65 -0.56
N SER A 84 -12.12 6.27 -1.52
CA SER A 84 -12.59 4.89 -1.69
C SER A 84 -11.48 3.94 -2.11
N VAL A 85 -10.56 4.37 -2.99
CA VAL A 85 -9.41 3.54 -3.39
C VAL A 85 -8.44 3.38 -2.22
N GLN A 86 -8.08 4.48 -1.54
CA GLN A 86 -7.22 4.41 -0.34
C GLN A 86 -7.85 3.53 0.75
N GLY A 87 -9.14 3.70 1.06
CA GLY A 87 -9.78 2.86 2.07
C GLY A 87 -9.90 1.39 1.68
N ASP A 88 -9.88 1.07 0.37
CA ASP A 88 -9.98 -0.31 -0.10
C ASP A 88 -8.68 -1.08 0.07
N THR A 89 -7.54 -0.40 -0.08
CA THR A 89 -6.21 -1.01 0.10
C THR A 89 -6.01 -1.47 1.54
N GLU A 90 -6.44 -0.67 2.51
CA GLU A 90 -6.16 -0.95 3.93
C GLU A 90 -6.92 -2.17 4.44
N PHE A 91 -8.12 -2.43 3.91
CA PHE A 91 -8.85 -3.65 4.23
C PHE A 91 -8.33 -4.85 3.42
N GLY A 92 -7.88 -4.61 2.19
CA GLY A 92 -7.27 -5.65 1.35
C GLY A 92 -5.99 -6.22 1.97
N SER A 93 -5.13 -5.37 2.54
CA SER A 93 -3.87 -5.79 3.17
C SER A 93 -4.12 -6.75 4.35
N VAL A 94 -5.12 -6.46 5.18
CA VAL A 94 -5.51 -7.30 6.33
C VAL A 94 -6.00 -8.67 5.88
N GLU A 95 -6.86 -8.69 4.85
CA GLU A 95 -7.43 -9.90 4.27
C GLU A 95 -6.37 -10.83 3.67
N GLN A 96 -5.32 -10.27 3.09
CA GLN A 96 -4.21 -11.02 2.51
C GLN A 96 -3.30 -11.66 3.57
N GLN A 97 -3.25 -11.14 4.80
CA GLN A 97 -2.12 -11.40 5.70
C GLN A 97 -2.48 -12.05 7.04
N TRP A 98 -3.73 -11.95 7.51
CA TRP A 98 -4.09 -12.38 8.88
C TRP A 98 -3.70 -13.83 9.21
N HIS A 99 -3.76 -14.72 8.21
CA HIS A 99 -3.46 -16.14 8.37
C HIS A 99 -1.98 -16.42 8.68
N LEU A 100 -1.08 -15.48 8.40
CA LEU A 100 0.35 -15.60 8.68
C LEU A 100 0.69 -15.52 10.17
N LEU A 101 -0.22 -15.00 11.00
CA LEU A 101 0.00 -14.90 12.45
C LEU A 101 0.27 -16.27 13.08
N ASP A 102 -0.34 -17.34 12.56
CA ASP A 102 -0.16 -18.71 13.05
C ASP A 102 1.24 -19.28 12.76
N SER A 103 1.89 -18.82 11.67
CA SER A 103 3.19 -19.29 11.20
C SER A 103 4.34 -18.33 11.51
N ALA A 104 4.13 -17.34 12.39
CA ALA A 104 5.11 -16.31 12.71
C ALA A 104 6.47 -16.87 13.12
N PRO A 105 7.60 -16.41 12.51
CA PRO A 105 8.92 -16.96 12.82
C PRO A 105 9.38 -16.63 14.22
N THR A 106 8.92 -15.51 14.78
CA THR A 106 9.14 -15.12 16.17
C THR A 106 7.94 -14.36 16.72
N GLU A 107 7.85 -14.25 18.04
CA GLU A 107 6.85 -13.40 18.70
C GLU A 107 6.99 -11.91 18.34
N TYR A 108 8.22 -11.44 18.10
CA TYR A 108 8.45 -10.07 17.59
C TYR A 108 7.78 -9.87 16.23
N ASP A 109 7.89 -10.85 15.33
CA ASP A 109 7.32 -10.79 14.00
C ASP A 109 5.79 -10.88 14.06
N ARG A 110 5.25 -11.77 14.90
CA ARG A 110 3.81 -11.86 15.17
C ARG A 110 3.22 -10.54 15.65
N LYS A 111 3.81 -9.93 16.69
CA LYS A 111 3.35 -8.66 17.25
C LYS A 111 3.50 -7.51 16.25
N SER A 112 4.56 -7.51 15.44
CA SER A 112 4.75 -6.50 14.39
C SER A 112 3.65 -6.59 13.33
N ALA A 113 3.38 -7.79 12.81
CA ALA A 113 2.32 -8.01 11.82
C ALA A 113 0.93 -7.68 12.39
N MET A 114 0.64 -8.10 13.62
CA MET A 114 -0.61 -7.76 14.30
C MET A 114 -0.79 -6.24 14.45
N ARG A 115 0.28 -5.52 14.81
CA ARG A 115 0.24 -4.05 14.87
C ARG A 115 -0.05 -3.43 13.51
N ILE A 116 0.62 -3.88 12.44
CA ILE A 116 0.36 -3.42 11.07
C ILE A 116 -1.11 -3.63 10.74
N MET A 117 -1.65 -4.85 10.89
CA MET A 117 -3.07 -5.14 10.61
C MET A 117 -4.05 -4.27 11.43
N CYS A 118 -3.71 -3.90 12.67
CA CYS A 118 -4.52 -2.99 13.47
C CYS A 118 -4.46 -1.54 12.95
N GLU A 119 -3.29 -1.08 12.52
CA GLU A 119 -3.08 0.24 11.94
C GLU A 119 -3.77 0.34 10.56
N GLU A 120 -3.62 -0.66 9.69
CA GLU A 120 -4.33 -0.79 8.40
C GLU A 120 -5.85 -0.69 8.57
N GLN A 121 -6.44 -1.45 9.50
CA GLN A 121 -7.86 -1.34 9.80
C GLN A 121 -8.26 0.05 10.30
N ARG A 122 -7.38 0.74 11.04
CA ARG A 122 -7.60 2.12 11.48
C ARG A 122 -7.54 3.11 10.31
N HIS A 123 -6.69 2.86 9.30
CA HIS A 123 -6.63 3.67 8.07
C HIS A 123 -7.92 3.52 7.27
N GLY A 124 -8.41 2.28 7.08
CA GLY A 124 -9.70 2.03 6.43
C GLY A 124 -10.87 2.66 7.19
N TRP A 125 -10.83 2.57 8.53
CA TRP A 125 -11.77 3.24 9.44
C TRP A 125 -11.75 4.77 9.30
N GLN A 126 -10.57 5.38 9.15
CA GLN A 126 -10.40 6.81 8.87
C GLN A 126 -11.05 7.20 7.54
N MET A 127 -10.83 6.45 6.47
CA MET A 127 -11.40 6.71 5.15
C MET A 127 -12.93 6.56 5.15
N ALA A 128 -13.45 5.50 5.79
CA ALA A 128 -14.87 5.30 5.98
C ALA A 128 -15.53 6.45 6.75
N TYR A 129 -14.87 6.96 7.80
CA TYR A 129 -15.36 8.11 8.54
C TYR A 129 -15.43 9.37 7.66
N VAL A 130 -14.40 9.66 6.86
CA VAL A 130 -14.40 10.80 5.94
C VAL A 130 -15.56 10.67 4.94
N LEU A 131 -15.80 9.48 4.38
CA LEU A 131 -16.94 9.21 3.49
C LEU A 131 -18.28 9.48 4.19
N CYS A 132 -18.55 8.77 5.29
CA CYS A 132 -19.81 8.84 6.03
C CYS A 132 -20.13 10.27 6.51
N ASN A 133 -19.11 11.01 6.98
CA ASN A 133 -19.33 12.27 7.69
C ASN A 133 -19.34 13.50 6.79
N TYR A 134 -18.72 13.42 5.60
CA TYR A 134 -18.58 14.58 4.72
C TYR A 134 -19.35 14.46 3.40
N PHE A 135 -19.74 13.25 2.97
CA PHE A 135 -20.39 13.02 1.67
C PHE A 135 -21.84 12.51 1.76
N GLY A 136 -22.41 12.38 2.96
CA GLY A 136 -23.83 12.02 3.14
C GLY A 136 -24.14 10.64 2.59
N ASP A 137 -25.35 10.45 2.04
CA ASP A 137 -25.82 9.14 1.58
C ASP A 137 -24.91 8.48 0.54
N GLN A 138 -24.28 9.28 -0.34
CA GLN A 138 -23.29 8.75 -1.30
C GLN A 138 -22.06 8.22 -0.56
N GLY A 139 -21.53 9.00 0.39
CA GLY A 139 -20.40 8.58 1.22
C GLY A 139 -20.69 7.32 2.03
N ILE A 140 -21.87 7.23 2.65
CA ILE A 140 -22.29 6.04 3.39
C ILE A 140 -22.26 4.80 2.49
N ARG A 141 -22.82 4.89 1.28
CA ARG A 141 -22.81 3.77 0.32
C ARG A 141 -21.39 3.40 -0.11
N GLU A 142 -20.51 4.38 -0.34
CA GLU A 142 -19.11 4.08 -0.70
C GLU A 142 -18.35 3.42 0.46
N ALA A 143 -18.58 3.86 1.71
CA ALA A 143 -17.99 3.25 2.89
C ALA A 143 -18.46 1.81 3.09
N GLN A 144 -19.74 1.50 2.82
CA GLN A 144 -20.27 0.14 2.86
C GLN A 144 -19.56 -0.78 1.85
N LYS A 145 -19.33 -0.30 0.63
CA LYS A 145 -18.62 -1.08 -0.41
C LYS A 145 -17.19 -1.46 -0.01
N LEU A 146 -16.53 -0.68 0.86
CA LEU A 146 -15.21 -1.03 1.39
C LEU A 146 -15.25 -2.35 2.17
N LEU A 147 -16.37 -2.63 2.84
CA LEU A 147 -16.56 -3.86 3.58
C LEU A 147 -17.15 -4.97 2.69
N GLU A 148 -17.95 -4.66 1.67
CA GLU A 148 -18.53 -5.67 0.77
C GLU A 148 -17.50 -6.42 -0.07
N ARG A 149 -16.37 -5.78 -0.40
CA ARG A 149 -15.25 -6.41 -1.12
C ARG A 149 -14.40 -7.26 -0.19
N ASN A 150 -13.74 -8.26 -0.77
CA ASN A 150 -12.83 -9.18 -0.09
C ASN A 150 -11.72 -9.58 -1.07
N SER A 151 -10.46 -9.51 -0.65
CA SER A 151 -9.29 -9.85 -1.44
C SER A 151 -9.42 -11.24 -2.06
N ALA A 152 -9.11 -11.38 -3.35
CA ALA A 152 -9.07 -12.67 -4.01
C ALA A 152 -8.06 -13.64 -3.37
N ALA A 153 -7.07 -13.10 -2.65
CA ALA A 153 -6.05 -13.83 -1.92
C ALA A 153 -6.44 -14.17 -0.47
N ASN A 154 -7.61 -13.78 0.01
CA ASN A 154 -8.06 -14.19 1.34
C ASN A 154 -8.36 -15.71 1.33
N PRO A 155 -7.68 -16.53 2.15
CA PRO A 155 -7.80 -17.99 2.11
C PRO A 155 -9.20 -18.50 2.47
N ILE A 156 -10.04 -17.69 3.10
CA ILE A 156 -11.42 -18.08 3.45
C ILE A 156 -12.50 -17.33 2.64
N ARG A 157 -12.11 -16.64 1.55
CA ARG A 157 -13.05 -15.88 0.71
C ARG A 157 -14.20 -16.73 0.19
N GLY A 158 -15.41 -16.17 0.20
CA GLY A 158 -16.59 -16.80 -0.41
C GLY A 158 -16.64 -16.58 -1.92
N GLU A 159 -17.23 -17.53 -2.67
CA GLU A 159 -17.37 -17.43 -4.14
C GLU A 159 -18.13 -16.18 -4.61
N SER A 160 -19.07 -15.67 -3.80
CA SER A 160 -19.87 -14.49 -4.13
C SER A 160 -19.20 -13.16 -3.78
N ASP A 161 -18.08 -13.17 -3.06
CA ASP A 161 -17.41 -11.93 -2.66
C ASP A 161 -16.83 -11.23 -3.87
N ARG A 162 -16.82 -9.89 -3.87
CA ARG A 162 -16.19 -9.11 -4.95
C ARG A 162 -14.72 -8.87 -4.62
N PRO A 163 -13.78 -9.00 -5.58
CA PRO A 163 -12.35 -8.74 -5.34
C PRO A 163 -12.11 -7.27 -4.97
N ARG A 164 -10.93 -7.00 -4.39
CA ARG A 164 -10.44 -5.64 -4.12
C ARG A 164 -10.18 -4.90 -5.43
N LEU A 165 -10.21 -3.57 -5.38
CA LEU A 165 -10.16 -2.71 -6.58
C LEU A 165 -8.82 -2.80 -7.32
N LEU A 166 -7.71 -2.89 -6.57
CA LEU A 166 -6.36 -2.91 -7.13
C LEU A 166 -5.83 -4.34 -7.15
N GLY A 167 -5.19 -4.73 -8.26
CA GLY A 167 -4.68 -6.09 -8.47
C GLY A 167 -3.72 -6.54 -7.37
N SER A 168 -2.80 -5.67 -6.94
CA SER A 168 -1.81 -5.96 -5.90
C SER A 168 -2.41 -6.37 -4.55
N PHE A 169 -3.63 -5.92 -4.24
CA PHE A 169 -4.37 -6.27 -3.03
C PHE A 169 -5.24 -7.53 -3.20
N ASN A 170 -5.09 -8.21 -4.34
CA ASN A 170 -5.63 -9.53 -4.64
C ASN A 170 -4.53 -10.57 -4.91
N GLU A 171 -3.25 -10.16 -4.89
CA GLU A 171 -2.11 -11.06 -5.04
C GLU A 171 -1.89 -11.88 -3.75
N PRO A 172 -1.55 -13.18 -3.85
CA PRO A 172 -1.36 -14.01 -2.67
C PRO A 172 -0.10 -13.62 -1.87
N ILE A 173 -0.28 -13.59 -0.54
CA ILE A 173 0.78 -13.44 0.46
C ILE A 173 0.78 -14.71 1.32
N ASP A 174 1.41 -15.76 0.80
CA ASP A 174 1.27 -17.11 1.38
C ASP A 174 2.31 -17.40 2.47
N ASN A 175 3.31 -16.54 2.62
CA ASN A 175 4.40 -16.75 3.56
C ASN A 175 5.02 -15.45 4.09
N TRP A 176 5.92 -15.60 5.06
CA TRP A 176 6.57 -14.47 5.71
C TRP A 176 7.57 -13.72 4.83
N LEU A 177 8.14 -14.34 3.79
CA LEU A 177 8.96 -13.61 2.82
C LEU A 177 8.07 -12.71 1.95
N ASP A 178 6.91 -13.19 1.49
CA ASP A 178 5.90 -12.34 0.84
C ASP A 178 5.49 -11.17 1.75
N PHE A 179 5.21 -11.43 3.03
CA PHE A 179 4.84 -10.37 3.99
C PHE A 179 5.92 -9.29 4.13
N PHE A 180 7.19 -9.67 4.29
CA PHE A 180 8.27 -8.68 4.39
C PHE A 180 8.51 -7.93 3.08
N CYS A 181 8.32 -8.57 1.93
CA CYS A 181 8.36 -7.91 0.64
C CYS A 181 7.17 -6.95 0.48
N PHE A 182 5.94 -7.37 0.79
CA PHE A 182 4.73 -6.57 0.73
C PHE A 182 4.88 -5.30 1.56
N THR A 183 5.22 -5.45 2.84
CA THR A 183 5.41 -4.30 3.75
C THR A 183 6.60 -3.40 3.39
N HIS A 184 7.52 -3.89 2.55
CA HIS A 184 8.66 -3.10 2.07
C HIS A 184 8.38 -2.37 0.75
N PHE A 185 7.64 -2.99 -0.16
CA PHE A 185 7.39 -2.52 -1.53
C PHE A 185 5.97 -1.97 -1.70
N ILE A 186 4.94 -2.71 -1.26
CA ILE A 186 3.53 -2.33 -1.44
C ILE A 186 3.09 -1.24 -0.44
N ASP A 187 3.32 -1.42 0.85
CA ASP A 187 3.04 -0.34 1.85
C ASP A 187 3.85 0.93 1.53
N ARG A 188 5.02 0.75 0.87
CA ARG A 188 5.79 1.91 0.43
C ARG A 188 5.07 2.70 -0.66
N ASP A 189 4.28 2.10 -1.54
CA ASP A 189 3.36 2.87 -2.38
C ASP A 189 2.38 3.68 -1.51
N GLY A 190 1.81 3.08 -0.47
CA GLY A 190 0.98 3.75 0.54
C GLY A 190 1.60 5.06 1.05
N LYS A 191 2.87 5.05 1.46
CA LYS A 191 3.62 6.29 1.82
C LYS A 191 3.55 7.36 0.71
N PHE A 192 3.74 6.99 -0.55
CA PHE A 192 3.71 7.94 -1.67
C PHE A 192 2.30 8.46 -1.90
N GLN A 193 1.29 7.57 -1.92
CA GLN A 193 -0.12 7.94 -2.06
C GLN A 193 -0.56 8.90 -0.96
N LEU A 194 -0.28 8.58 0.30
CA LEU A 194 -0.60 9.40 1.45
C LEU A 194 0.12 10.76 1.41
N LYS A 195 1.39 10.81 1.02
CA LYS A 195 2.12 12.08 0.87
C LYS A 195 1.48 12.96 -0.21
N MET A 196 1.15 12.39 -1.37
CA MET A 196 0.48 13.09 -2.47
C MET A 196 -0.92 13.57 -2.10
N LEU A 197 -1.67 12.81 -1.30
CA LEU A 197 -3.00 13.19 -0.81
C LEU A 197 -2.93 14.20 0.34
N SER A 198 -1.78 14.34 1.02
CA SER A 198 -1.61 15.31 2.12
C SER A 198 -1.70 16.77 1.67
N THR A 199 -1.60 17.02 0.36
CA THR A 199 -1.74 18.34 -0.26
C THR A 199 -3.16 18.61 -0.77
N SER A 200 -4.10 17.67 -0.62
CA SER A 200 -5.44 17.75 -1.18
C SER A 200 -6.19 19.05 -0.88
N SER A 201 -6.98 19.51 -1.86
CA SER A 201 -7.89 20.65 -1.77
C SER A 201 -9.07 20.39 -0.83
N PHE A 202 -9.36 19.12 -0.54
CA PHE A 202 -10.33 18.73 0.47
C PHE A 202 -9.64 18.52 1.82
N LYS A 203 -9.80 19.49 2.73
CA LYS A 203 -9.05 19.59 3.99
C LYS A 203 -9.18 18.35 4.88
N PRO A 204 -10.36 17.73 5.07
CA PRO A 204 -10.48 16.51 5.88
C PRO A 204 -9.69 15.32 5.34
N LEU A 205 -9.59 15.18 4.01
CA LEU A 205 -8.73 14.15 3.40
C LEU A 205 -7.26 14.47 3.68
N ALA A 206 -6.80 15.68 3.36
CA ALA A 206 -5.42 16.11 3.61
C ALA A 206 -5.00 15.93 5.08
N ALA A 207 -5.86 16.32 6.02
CA ALA A 207 -5.61 16.21 7.46
C ALA A 207 -5.56 14.76 7.97
N SER A 208 -6.18 13.81 7.25
CA SER A 208 -6.12 12.40 7.62
C SER A 208 -4.75 11.77 7.33
N MET A 209 -3.99 12.33 6.39
CA MET A 209 -2.75 11.71 5.88
C MET A 209 -1.59 11.76 6.86
N GLY A 210 -1.42 12.86 7.59
CA GLY A 210 -0.29 13.05 8.52
C GLY A 210 -0.20 11.96 9.59
N PRO A 211 -1.29 11.65 10.33
CA PRO A 211 -1.32 10.54 11.27
C PRO A 211 -1.06 9.17 10.63
N MET A 212 -1.64 8.89 9.46
CA MET A 212 -1.40 7.63 8.73
C MET A 212 0.06 7.48 8.31
N LEU A 213 0.69 8.53 7.77
CA LEU A 213 2.12 8.54 7.42
C LEU A 213 3.05 8.24 8.60
N LYS A 214 2.66 8.64 9.82
CA LYS A 214 3.44 8.31 11.03
C LYS A 214 3.37 6.80 11.33
N GLU A 215 2.20 6.20 11.16
CA GLU A 215 1.96 4.77 11.35
C GLU A 215 2.65 3.96 10.25
N GLU A 216 2.53 4.38 8.98
CA GLU A 216 3.17 3.77 7.80
C GLU A 216 4.69 3.57 7.98
N SER A 217 5.34 4.52 8.66
CA SER A 217 6.78 4.44 8.93
C SER A 217 7.19 3.16 9.69
N PHE A 218 6.30 2.64 10.54
CA PHE A 218 6.49 1.36 11.23
C PHE A 218 6.36 0.17 10.27
N HIS A 219 5.44 0.22 9.32
CA HIS A 219 5.20 -0.82 8.32
C HIS A 219 6.43 -1.00 7.43
N LEU A 220 6.89 0.10 6.84
CA LEU A 220 8.09 0.14 5.99
C LEU A 220 9.34 -0.30 6.76
N GLY A 221 9.41 0.09 8.04
CA GLY A 221 10.48 -0.31 8.95
C GLY A 221 10.47 -1.81 9.23
N THR A 222 9.29 -2.41 9.37
CA THR A 222 9.11 -3.85 9.58
C THR A 222 9.55 -4.64 8.36
N GLY A 223 9.07 -4.31 7.16
CA GLY A 223 9.49 -4.96 5.92
C GLY A 223 11.00 -4.83 5.67
N ALA A 224 11.53 -3.60 5.73
CA ALA A 224 12.96 -3.37 5.51
C ALA A 224 13.85 -4.10 6.54
N ASN A 225 13.42 -4.16 7.80
CA ASN A 225 14.16 -4.87 8.85
C ASN A 225 14.07 -6.39 8.68
N GLY A 226 12.90 -6.92 8.31
CA GLY A 226 12.70 -8.33 7.99
C GLY A 226 13.65 -8.79 6.90
N LEU A 227 13.66 -8.08 5.76
CA LEU A 227 14.56 -8.39 4.64
C LEU A 227 16.04 -8.33 5.04
N ARG A 228 16.47 -7.29 5.79
CA ARG A 228 17.85 -7.21 6.31
C ARG A 228 18.20 -8.38 7.24
N ARG A 229 17.26 -8.82 8.08
CA ARG A 229 17.45 -9.97 8.98
C ARG A 229 17.57 -11.28 8.21
N ILE A 230 16.81 -11.46 7.13
CA ILE A 230 16.90 -12.63 6.26
C ILE A 230 18.23 -12.66 5.52
N VAL A 231 18.60 -11.56 4.85
CA VAL A 231 19.86 -11.44 4.11
C VAL A 231 21.07 -11.65 5.02
N LYS A 232 21.04 -11.11 6.23
CA LYS A 232 22.13 -11.28 7.20
C LYS A 232 22.19 -12.67 7.80
N GLN A 233 21.05 -13.37 7.91
CA GLN A 233 21.04 -14.77 8.34
C GLN A 233 21.62 -15.68 7.25
N GLY A 234 21.31 -15.41 5.98
CA GLY A 234 21.99 -16.03 4.83
C GLY A 234 21.61 -17.49 4.56
N VAL A 235 20.51 -17.99 5.16
CA VAL A 235 20.02 -19.36 4.96
C VAL A 235 19.21 -19.50 3.67
N ILE A 236 18.35 -18.52 3.36
CA ILE A 236 17.60 -18.51 2.11
C ILE A 236 18.55 -18.08 0.96
N PRO A 237 18.67 -18.86 -0.13
CA PRO A 237 19.53 -18.50 -1.25
C PRO A 237 19.15 -17.16 -1.87
N VAL A 238 20.17 -16.37 -2.25
CA VAL A 238 19.96 -15.05 -2.87
C VAL A 238 19.13 -15.15 -4.15
N ALA A 239 19.31 -16.20 -4.95
CA ALA A 239 18.53 -16.40 -6.17
C ALA A 239 17.03 -16.54 -5.86
N LEU A 240 16.68 -17.30 -4.82
CA LEU A 240 15.28 -17.45 -4.39
C LEU A 240 14.73 -16.12 -3.84
N LEU A 241 15.50 -15.40 -3.01
CA LEU A 241 15.12 -14.07 -2.55
C LEU A 241 14.86 -13.10 -3.72
N GLN A 242 15.72 -13.10 -4.74
CA GLN A 242 15.60 -12.23 -5.91
C GLN A 242 14.29 -12.45 -6.65
N LYS A 243 13.79 -13.69 -6.77
CA LYS A 243 12.49 -13.96 -7.39
C LYS A 243 11.34 -13.25 -6.67
N TYR A 244 11.33 -13.28 -5.33
CA TYR A 244 10.32 -12.56 -4.54
C TYR A 244 10.47 -11.04 -4.67
N MET A 245 11.70 -10.51 -4.73
CA MET A 245 11.92 -9.08 -5.03
C MET A 245 11.36 -8.73 -6.41
N ASN A 246 11.60 -9.58 -7.42
CA ASN A 246 11.12 -9.38 -8.78
C ASN A 246 9.59 -9.27 -8.83
N LYS A 247 8.88 -10.22 -8.18
CA LYS A 247 7.42 -10.21 -8.04
C LYS A 247 6.92 -8.90 -7.42
N TRP A 248 7.38 -8.60 -6.20
CA TRP A 248 6.77 -7.53 -5.41
C TRP A 248 7.16 -6.12 -5.87
N VAL A 249 8.34 -5.95 -6.49
CA VAL A 249 8.71 -4.67 -7.12
C VAL A 249 7.81 -4.40 -8.31
N SER A 250 7.62 -5.36 -9.23
CA SER A 250 6.75 -5.15 -10.41
C SER A 250 5.30 -4.90 -9.98
N THR A 251 4.80 -5.63 -8.98
CA THR A 251 3.46 -5.44 -8.42
C THR A 251 3.29 -4.06 -7.77
N GLY A 252 4.32 -3.53 -7.11
CA GLY A 252 4.28 -2.18 -6.52
C GLY A 252 4.31 -1.07 -7.58
N LEU A 253 5.05 -1.25 -8.68
CA LEU A 253 5.13 -0.27 -9.76
C LEU A 253 3.79 -0.05 -10.49
N ASP A 254 2.97 -1.09 -10.56
CA ASP A 254 1.64 -1.03 -11.18
C ASP A 254 0.62 -0.22 -10.37
N LEU A 255 0.83 -0.03 -9.06
CA LEU A 255 -0.09 0.74 -8.19
C LEU A 255 -0.17 2.23 -8.56
N PHE A 256 0.86 2.76 -9.22
CA PHE A 256 0.86 4.14 -9.71
C PHE A 256 -0.08 4.34 -10.91
N GLY A 257 -0.63 3.28 -11.49
CA GLY A 257 -1.54 3.35 -12.63
C GLY A 257 -0.83 3.50 -13.97
N VAL A 258 -1.59 3.85 -15.02
CA VAL A 258 -1.03 4.08 -16.37
C VAL A 258 -0.18 5.35 -16.40
N ASP A 259 0.81 5.37 -17.29
CA ASP A 259 1.82 6.45 -17.39
C ASP A 259 1.20 7.80 -17.72
N GLU A 260 0.35 7.84 -18.75
CA GLU A 260 -0.44 9.01 -19.16
C GLU A 260 -1.90 8.80 -18.73
N SER A 261 -2.35 9.58 -17.75
CA SER A 261 -3.65 9.37 -17.11
C SER A 261 -4.49 10.65 -17.04
N THR A 262 -5.59 10.67 -17.79
CA THR A 262 -6.59 11.75 -17.70
C THR A 262 -7.17 11.89 -16.30
N SER A 263 -7.35 10.79 -15.55
CA SER A 263 -7.88 10.86 -14.19
C SER A 263 -6.87 11.48 -13.21
N ALA A 264 -5.58 11.16 -13.36
CA ALA A 264 -4.50 11.79 -12.57
C ALA A 264 -4.38 13.28 -12.92
N GLN A 265 -4.42 13.62 -14.20
CA GLN A 265 -4.41 15.02 -14.67
C GLN A 265 -5.56 15.82 -14.04
N TRP A 266 -6.79 15.31 -14.07
CA TRP A 266 -7.92 16.02 -13.46
C TRP A 266 -7.85 16.07 -11.95
N ALA A 267 -7.38 15.01 -11.28
CA ALA A 267 -7.15 15.05 -9.84
C ALA A 267 -6.14 16.16 -9.47
N TYR A 268 -5.10 16.36 -10.29
CA TYR A 268 -4.15 17.45 -10.10
C TYR A 268 -4.78 18.82 -10.36
N VAL A 269 -5.49 18.98 -11.49
CA VAL A 269 -6.19 20.23 -11.86
C VAL A 269 -7.17 20.67 -10.77
N TYR A 270 -7.87 19.73 -10.15
CA TYR A 270 -8.81 20.00 -9.05
C TYR A 270 -8.13 20.23 -7.69
N GLY A 271 -6.81 20.17 -7.62
CA GLY A 271 -6.05 20.31 -6.39
C GLY A 271 -6.16 19.10 -5.45
N ILE A 272 -6.66 17.95 -5.90
CA ILE A 272 -7.02 16.81 -5.02
C ILE A 272 -5.80 15.97 -4.64
N LYS A 273 -4.88 15.72 -5.59
CA LYS A 273 -3.69 14.90 -5.39
C LYS A 273 -2.51 15.56 -6.11
N GLY A 274 -1.53 16.02 -5.34
CA GLY A 274 -0.34 16.69 -5.89
C GLY A 274 0.74 15.69 -6.28
N ARG A 275 1.89 16.19 -6.72
CA ARG A 275 3.09 15.36 -6.87
C ARG A 275 3.63 14.91 -5.52
N TYR A 276 4.47 13.88 -5.54
CA TYR A 276 5.16 13.41 -4.33
C TYR A 276 6.04 14.50 -3.71
N ASP A 277 6.63 15.37 -4.52
CA ASP A 277 7.52 16.46 -4.12
C ASP A 277 6.88 17.85 -4.31
N GLU A 278 5.54 17.96 -4.35
CA GLU A 278 4.82 19.20 -4.69
C GLU A 278 5.27 20.42 -3.88
N ARG A 279 5.59 20.23 -2.59
CA ARG A 279 6.01 21.32 -1.69
C ARG A 279 7.50 21.65 -1.82
N GLU A 280 8.28 20.75 -2.41
CA GLU A 280 9.73 20.83 -2.53
C GLU A 280 10.18 21.24 -3.94
N SER A 281 9.38 20.91 -4.96
CA SER A 281 9.72 21.11 -6.37
C SER A 281 9.61 22.57 -6.78
N SER A 282 10.64 23.10 -7.44
CA SER A 282 10.62 24.42 -8.07
C SER A 282 10.22 24.37 -9.55
N ILE A 283 9.98 23.18 -10.09
CA ILE A 283 9.66 22.95 -11.50
C ILE A 283 8.15 22.74 -11.62
N PRO A 284 7.48 23.35 -12.62
CA PRO A 284 6.06 23.07 -12.88
C PRO A 284 5.81 21.59 -13.16
N ALA A 285 4.71 21.06 -12.62
CA ALA A 285 4.31 19.68 -12.88
C ALA A 285 4.01 19.44 -14.36
N ASP A 286 4.54 18.34 -14.90
CA ASP A 286 4.05 17.79 -16.17
C ASP A 286 2.77 17.00 -15.90
N ARG A 287 1.63 17.65 -16.17
CA ARG A 287 0.31 17.12 -15.82
C ARG A 287 -0.06 15.85 -16.58
N GLU A 288 0.64 15.54 -17.68
CA GLU A 288 0.39 14.32 -18.46
C GLU A 288 1.12 13.11 -17.87
N HIS A 289 2.23 13.33 -17.14
CA HIS A 289 3.14 12.28 -16.66
C HIS A 289 3.21 12.15 -15.12
N LEU A 290 2.21 12.63 -14.38
CA LEU A 290 2.19 12.65 -12.90
C LEU A 290 2.37 11.28 -12.25
N ASN A 291 1.75 10.25 -12.82
CA ASN A 291 1.84 8.87 -12.33
C ASN A 291 3.24 8.30 -12.58
N GLU A 292 3.80 8.55 -13.76
CA GLU A 292 5.15 8.14 -14.15
C GLU A 292 6.20 8.81 -13.25
N GLU A 293 6.10 10.13 -13.04
CA GLU A 293 6.97 10.90 -12.14
C GLU A 293 6.95 10.33 -10.71
N SER A 294 5.76 10.07 -10.18
CA SER A 294 5.58 9.51 -8.83
C SER A 294 6.16 8.10 -8.71
N ARG A 295 5.97 7.26 -9.74
CA ARG A 295 6.54 5.92 -9.82
C ARG A 295 8.07 5.96 -9.84
N MET A 296 8.67 6.94 -10.51
CA MET A 296 10.13 7.09 -10.56
C MET A 296 10.73 7.53 -9.23
N HIS A 297 10.08 8.42 -8.48
CA HIS A 297 10.53 8.71 -7.12
C HIS A 297 10.46 7.47 -6.21
N TYR A 298 9.44 6.64 -6.36
CA TYR A 298 9.33 5.36 -5.66
C TYR A 298 10.46 4.41 -6.06
N PHE A 299 10.70 4.24 -7.35
CA PHE A 299 11.75 3.37 -7.89
C PHE A 299 13.17 3.78 -7.43
N ASP A 300 13.45 5.09 -7.41
CA ASP A 300 14.69 5.64 -6.87
C ASP A 300 14.86 5.36 -5.37
N GLU A 301 13.76 5.39 -4.61
CA GLU A 301 13.78 5.06 -3.19
C GLU A 301 14.04 3.57 -2.96
N LEU A 302 13.44 2.69 -3.77
CA LEU A 302 13.70 1.25 -3.71
C LEU A 302 15.16 0.91 -3.96
N SER A 303 15.79 1.56 -4.94
CA SER A 303 17.21 1.35 -5.25
C SER A 303 18.10 1.65 -4.04
N LYS A 304 17.83 2.75 -3.33
CA LYS A 304 18.55 3.14 -2.10
C LYS A 304 18.27 2.20 -0.93
N GLU A 305 17.07 1.65 -0.82
CA GLU A 305 16.77 0.62 0.19
C GLU A 305 17.49 -0.69 -0.11
N MET A 306 17.58 -1.08 -1.38
CA MET A 306 18.27 -2.31 -1.78
C MET A 306 19.77 -2.25 -1.48
N GLU A 307 20.41 -1.09 -1.64
CA GLU A 307 21.78 -0.88 -1.14
C GLU A 307 21.91 -1.15 0.37
N ARG A 308 20.92 -0.73 1.17
CA ARG A 308 20.92 -0.94 2.64
C ARG A 308 20.68 -2.40 2.99
N ILE A 309 19.82 -3.09 2.25
CA ILE A 309 19.56 -4.53 2.41
C ILE A 309 20.83 -5.34 2.11
N ASN A 310 21.53 -5.01 1.02
CA ASN A 310 22.77 -5.69 0.63
C ASN A 310 23.93 -5.55 1.64
N LYS A 311 23.93 -4.55 2.53
CA LYS A 311 24.99 -4.40 3.55
C LYS A 311 25.12 -5.59 4.50
N GLY A 312 24.05 -6.36 4.70
CA GLY A 312 24.05 -7.54 5.55
C GLY A 312 24.52 -8.82 4.87
N ARG A 313 24.73 -8.79 3.55
CA ARG A 313 25.01 -9.96 2.72
C ARG A 313 26.34 -10.60 3.06
N HIS A 314 26.44 -11.92 2.93
CA HIS A 314 27.68 -12.65 3.19
C HIS A 314 28.66 -12.48 2.02
N GLU A 315 29.96 -12.54 2.32
CA GLU A 315 31.02 -12.40 1.33
C GLU A 315 30.91 -13.46 0.22
N GLY A 316 31.10 -13.05 -1.04
CA GLY A 316 31.04 -13.94 -2.21
C GLY A 316 29.63 -14.23 -2.75
N GLN A 317 28.56 -13.87 -2.04
CA GLN A 317 27.20 -13.95 -2.60
C GLN A 317 26.97 -12.91 -3.72
N PRO A 318 26.06 -13.13 -4.69
CA PRO A 318 25.64 -12.10 -5.62
C PRO A 318 24.82 -11.01 -4.91
N GLU A 319 24.79 -9.79 -5.44
CA GLU A 319 23.95 -8.72 -4.90
C GLU A 319 22.49 -8.91 -5.28
N LEU A 320 21.59 -8.58 -4.35
CA LEU A 320 20.17 -8.38 -4.67
C LEU A 320 20.01 -7.06 -5.42
N PHE A 321 19.08 -7.01 -6.37
CA PHE A 321 18.80 -5.82 -7.16
C PHE A 321 17.30 -5.54 -7.27
N ILE A 322 16.96 -4.30 -7.63
CA ILE A 322 15.60 -3.93 -8.04
C ILE A 322 15.50 -4.24 -9.55
N PRO A 323 14.53 -5.06 -10.00
CA PRO A 323 14.36 -5.32 -11.44
C PRO A 323 14.04 -4.03 -12.19
N SER A 324 14.23 -4.03 -13.51
CA SER A 324 13.82 -2.90 -14.34
C SER A 324 12.35 -2.54 -14.10
N ASP A 325 12.06 -1.24 -14.11
CA ASP A 325 10.73 -0.67 -14.03
C ASP A 325 9.79 -1.06 -15.17
N ASN A 326 10.31 -1.74 -16.20
CA ASN A 326 9.59 -2.24 -17.37
C ASN A 326 9.39 -3.76 -17.33
N PHE A 327 9.99 -4.45 -16.34
CA PHE A 327 9.86 -5.89 -16.18
C PHE A 327 8.51 -6.26 -15.56
N ASN A 328 7.84 -7.24 -16.15
CA ASN A 328 6.63 -7.89 -15.61
C ASN A 328 5.52 -6.89 -15.20
N ARG A 329 5.23 -5.91 -16.06
CA ARG A 329 4.24 -4.87 -15.80
C ARG A 329 2.84 -5.33 -16.22
N GLY A 330 1.88 -5.20 -15.31
CA GLY A 330 0.44 -5.42 -15.55
C GLY A 330 -0.33 -4.15 -15.86
N VAL A 331 0.28 -2.96 -15.69
CA VAL A 331 -0.32 -1.66 -15.98
C VAL A 331 0.64 -0.75 -16.76
N GLY A 332 0.11 -0.03 -17.76
CA GLY A 332 0.84 1.04 -18.47
C GLY A 332 1.49 0.59 -19.79
N LYS A 333 2.44 1.39 -20.27
CA LYS A 333 3.09 1.27 -21.60
C LYS A 333 3.80 -0.07 -21.83
N PHE A 334 4.19 -0.77 -20.77
CA PHE A 334 5.02 -1.98 -20.84
C PHE A 334 4.24 -3.30 -20.72
N VAL A 335 2.90 -3.27 -20.65
CA VAL A 335 2.07 -4.48 -20.50
C VAL A 335 2.26 -5.48 -21.65
N GLU A 336 2.37 -4.98 -22.87
CA GLU A 336 2.56 -5.81 -24.07
C GLU A 336 4.04 -5.90 -24.49
N ILE A 337 4.97 -5.41 -23.67
CA ILE A 337 6.40 -5.36 -23.97
C ILE A 337 7.15 -6.32 -23.04
N ARG A 338 7.73 -7.37 -23.61
CA ARG A 338 8.56 -8.31 -22.87
C ARG A 338 9.97 -7.75 -22.71
N THR A 339 10.35 -7.51 -21.46
CA THR A 339 11.72 -7.12 -21.10
C THR A 339 12.28 -8.10 -20.07
N THR A 340 13.60 -8.26 -20.03
CA THR A 340 14.29 -9.04 -19.00
C THR A 340 14.22 -8.31 -17.65
N VAL A 341 14.61 -8.97 -16.56
CA VAL A 341 14.75 -8.35 -15.22
C VAL A 341 15.73 -7.16 -15.20
N HIS A 342 16.57 -7.00 -16.23
CA HIS A 342 17.49 -5.88 -16.41
C HIS A 342 17.01 -4.84 -17.44
N GLY A 343 15.81 -5.01 -18.00
CA GLY A 343 15.18 -4.06 -18.93
C GLY A 343 15.56 -4.23 -20.39
N GLU A 344 16.27 -5.31 -20.74
CA GLU A 344 16.62 -5.61 -22.13
C GLU A 344 15.41 -6.21 -22.87
N PRO A 345 15.16 -5.90 -24.16
CA PRO A 345 14.12 -6.56 -24.93
C PRO A 345 14.29 -8.08 -24.92
N PHE A 346 13.22 -8.82 -24.61
CA PHE A 346 13.26 -10.28 -24.62
C PHE A 346 13.05 -10.83 -26.04
N GLU A 347 13.97 -11.68 -26.49
CA GLU A 347 13.85 -12.42 -27.76
C GLU A 347 13.39 -13.86 -27.49
N GLY A 348 12.24 -14.26 -28.06
CA GLY A 348 11.72 -15.62 -27.91
C GLY A 348 10.24 -15.73 -28.23
N ASP A 349 9.73 -16.96 -28.27
CA ASP A 349 8.31 -17.23 -28.37
C ASP A 349 7.62 -17.19 -26.99
N ASP A 350 6.31 -17.39 -26.95
CA ASP A 350 5.52 -17.36 -25.71
C ASP A 350 6.02 -18.40 -24.70
N LYS A 351 6.42 -19.59 -25.17
CA LYS A 351 6.94 -20.64 -24.31
C LYS A 351 8.28 -20.26 -23.67
N ALA A 352 9.17 -19.63 -24.43
CA ALA A 352 10.44 -19.12 -23.90
C ALA A 352 10.20 -18.02 -22.86
N TRP A 353 9.20 -17.16 -23.09
CA TRP A 353 8.82 -16.12 -22.13
C TRP A 353 8.22 -16.71 -20.85
N ASP A 354 7.30 -17.67 -20.96
CA ASP A 354 6.72 -18.35 -19.80
C ASP A 354 7.79 -19.05 -18.96
N GLN A 355 8.78 -19.68 -19.61
CA GLN A 355 9.93 -20.26 -18.92
C GLN A 355 10.79 -19.16 -18.26
N TYR A 356 11.01 -18.04 -18.93
CA TYR A 356 11.76 -16.93 -18.36
C TYR A 356 11.09 -16.36 -17.11
N LEU A 357 9.76 -16.20 -17.13
CA LEU A 357 8.98 -15.79 -15.96
C LEU A 357 9.06 -16.85 -14.85
N HIS A 358 8.90 -18.13 -15.18
CA HIS A 358 9.06 -19.24 -14.22
C HIS A 358 10.42 -19.25 -13.53
N ASP A 359 11.49 -18.88 -14.26
CA ASP A 359 12.85 -18.85 -13.74
C ASP A 359 13.16 -17.57 -12.93
N ASN A 360 12.35 -16.51 -13.05
CA ASN A 360 12.60 -15.20 -12.44
C ASN A 360 11.53 -14.72 -11.45
N LEU A 361 10.39 -15.40 -11.36
CA LEU A 361 9.31 -15.15 -10.41
C LEU A 361 9.06 -16.41 -9.56
N PRO A 362 8.55 -16.27 -8.32
CA PRO A 362 8.27 -17.41 -7.47
C PRO A 362 7.22 -18.32 -8.11
N ASN A 363 7.50 -19.62 -8.15
CA ASN A 363 6.57 -20.67 -8.60
C ASN A 363 6.34 -21.70 -7.48
N GLU A 364 5.54 -22.74 -7.75
CA GLU A 364 5.21 -23.78 -6.75
C GLU A 364 6.44 -24.53 -6.22
N GLU A 365 7.46 -24.75 -7.06
CA GLU A 365 8.72 -25.40 -6.65
C GLU A 365 9.53 -24.49 -5.71
N ASP A 366 9.59 -23.20 -6.03
CA ASP A 366 10.24 -22.18 -5.18
C ASP A 366 9.57 -22.05 -3.81
N VAL A 367 8.23 -22.13 -3.77
CA VAL A 367 7.46 -22.11 -2.51
C VAL A 367 7.74 -23.38 -1.70
N ALA A 368 7.79 -24.54 -2.34
CA ALA A 368 8.15 -25.79 -1.67
C ALA A 368 9.57 -25.74 -1.10
N GLU A 369 10.54 -25.20 -1.86
CA GLU A 369 11.92 -25.01 -1.40
C GLU A 369 11.98 -24.03 -0.22
N LEU A 370 11.27 -22.89 -0.31
CA LEU A 370 11.19 -21.89 0.75
C LEU A 370 10.67 -22.48 2.07
N ASN A 371 9.65 -23.35 2.00
CA ASN A 371 9.11 -24.04 3.16
C ASN A 371 10.13 -24.94 3.86
N GLU A 372 11.12 -25.50 3.15
CA GLU A 372 12.21 -26.26 3.78
C GLU A 372 13.22 -25.33 4.48
N TYR A 373 13.47 -24.13 3.96
CA TYR A 373 14.28 -23.13 4.66
C TYR A 373 13.58 -22.60 5.91
N PHE A 374 12.25 -22.46 5.90
CA PHE A 374 11.50 -22.01 7.08
C PHE A 374 11.56 -22.96 8.28
N LYS A 375 11.95 -24.22 8.08
CA LYS A 375 12.23 -25.18 9.16
C LYS A 375 13.59 -24.97 9.83
N GLN A 376 14.43 -24.10 9.27
CA GLN A 376 15.75 -23.75 9.77
C GLN A 376 15.73 -22.39 10.48
N GLU A 377 16.86 -21.95 11.03
CA GLU A 377 17.01 -20.60 11.56
C GLU A 377 17.21 -19.61 10.38
N TRP A 378 16.14 -19.32 9.65
CA TRP A 378 16.19 -18.59 8.37
C TRP A 378 16.19 -17.06 8.48
N ILE A 379 15.83 -16.52 9.65
CA ILE A 379 15.79 -15.09 9.94
C ILE A 379 16.48 -14.80 11.28
N GLN A 380 17.26 -13.71 11.36
CA GLN A 380 17.88 -13.31 12.63
C GLN A 380 16.81 -13.07 13.70
N TYR A 381 17.01 -13.66 14.89
CA TYR A 381 16.13 -13.43 16.03
C TYR A 381 16.13 -11.96 16.46
N ARG A 382 14.95 -11.47 16.85
CA ARG A 382 14.79 -10.15 17.46
C ARG A 382 13.81 -10.25 18.62
N GLU A 383 14.18 -9.63 19.73
CA GLU A 383 13.32 -9.54 20.91
C GLU A 383 12.34 -8.36 20.76
N TRP A 384 11.07 -8.59 21.12
CA TRP A 384 10.11 -7.51 21.30
C TRP A 384 10.39 -6.83 22.65
N LYS A 385 10.71 -5.53 22.59
CA LYS A 385 10.86 -4.71 23.79
C LYS A 385 9.54 -4.02 24.06
N ASP A 386 8.93 -4.34 25.20
CA ASP A 386 7.67 -3.74 25.67
C ASP A 386 7.80 -2.22 25.89
#